data_AF-A0A016UAW7-F1
#
_entry.id   AF-A0A016UAW7-F1
#
_cell.length_a   1.000
_cell.length_b   1.000
_cell.length_c   1.000
_cell.angle_alpha   90.00
_cell.angle_beta   90.00
_cell.angle_gamma   90.00
#
_symmetry.space_group_name_H-M   'P 1'
#
loop_
_entity.id
_entity.type
_entity.pdbx_description
1 polymer ?
#
loop_
_entity_poly.entity_id
_entity_poly.type
_entity_poly.pdbx_seq_one_letter_code
_entity_poly.pdbx_strand_id
1 'polypeptide(L)'
;MCNAPGNPGVDGMTHDMQITAMDMANYYRNLVATGWAQDKKDYAPPAKNMNALEYDCDTAGVGAKVEAAKCTAASYTPTPGYVLSSYKAKLDIPRVEVLRKVWRFDIQPLLDIVCYTLVLIRTSSN
;
A
#
# COMPACT_ATOMS: atom_id res chain seq x y z
N MET A 1 -14.27 -0.83 -2.66
CA MET A 1 -13.68 -0.18 -3.86
C MET A 1 -14.56 1.01 -4.21
N CYS A 2 -13.95 2.14 -4.55
CA CYS A 2 -14.65 3.43 -4.50
C CYS A 2 -15.17 3.94 -5.85
N ASN A 3 -14.78 3.27 -6.93
CA ASN A 3 -15.12 3.67 -8.29
C ASN A 3 -15.52 2.45 -9.10
N ALA A 4 -16.34 2.68 -10.13
CA ALA A 4 -16.68 1.66 -11.11
C ALA A 4 -15.44 1.21 -11.92
N PRO A 5 -15.42 -0.03 -12.44
CA PRO A 5 -14.36 -0.50 -13.32
C PRO A 5 -14.09 0.47 -14.48
N GLY A 6 -12.82 0.69 -14.81
CA GLY A 6 -12.38 1.60 -15.88
C GLY A 6 -12.22 3.08 -15.50
N ASN A 7 -12.85 3.57 -14.41
CA ASN A 7 -12.75 4.97 -14.00
C ASN A 7 -11.77 5.19 -12.82
N PRO A 8 -10.90 6.21 -12.87
CA PRO A 8 -10.09 6.63 -11.73
C PRO A 8 -10.95 7.23 -10.60
N GLY A 9 -10.51 7.04 -9.36
CA GLY A 9 -11.20 7.54 -8.17
C GLY A 9 -10.82 8.95 -7.76
N VAL A 10 -11.38 9.39 -6.63
CA VAL A 10 -10.95 10.63 -5.94
C VAL A 10 -9.46 10.59 -5.57
N ASP A 11 -8.94 9.40 -5.28
CA ASP A 11 -7.53 9.06 -5.06
C ASP A 11 -6.67 9.06 -6.34
N GLY A 12 -7.27 9.08 -7.53
CA GLY A 12 -6.59 8.95 -8.82
C GLY A 12 -6.21 7.51 -9.23
N MET A 13 -6.64 6.50 -8.49
CA MET A 13 -6.39 5.08 -8.79
C MET A 13 -7.58 4.44 -9.51
N THR A 14 -7.33 3.51 -10.43
CA THR A 14 -8.40 2.71 -11.05
C THR A 14 -8.87 1.60 -10.09
N HIS A 15 -10.06 1.07 -10.34
CA HIS A 15 -10.63 -0.05 -9.57
C HIS A 15 -9.63 -1.20 -9.36
N ASP A 16 -8.95 -1.65 -10.43
CA ASP A 16 -7.98 -2.75 -10.37
C ASP A 16 -6.72 -2.39 -9.56
N MET A 17 -6.31 -1.12 -9.55
CA MET A 17 -5.22 -0.63 -8.71
C MET A 17 -5.62 -0.63 -7.22
N GLN A 18 -6.88 -0.27 -6.91
CA GLN A 18 -7.41 -0.30 -5.55
C GLN A 18 -7.49 -1.76 -5.03
N ILE A 19 -8.02 -2.69 -5.83
CA ILE A 19 -8.04 -4.13 -5.52
C ILE A 19 -6.61 -4.65 -5.32
N THR A 20 -5.72 -4.43 -6.29
CA THR A 20 -4.32 -4.92 -6.22
C THR A 20 -3.62 -4.42 -4.95
N ALA A 21 -3.83 -3.17 -4.56
CA ALA A 21 -3.24 -2.62 -3.35
C ALA A 21 -3.79 -3.31 -2.07
N MET A 22 -5.11 -3.51 -1.97
CA MET A 22 -5.74 -4.15 -0.81
C MET A 22 -5.36 -5.63 -0.69
N ASP A 23 -5.42 -6.37 -1.80
CA ASP A 23 -5.20 -7.81 -1.81
C ASP A 23 -3.74 -8.14 -1.49
N MET A 24 -2.79 -7.38 -2.04
CA MET A 24 -1.37 -7.54 -1.70
C MET A 24 -1.09 -7.22 -0.22
N ALA A 25 -1.74 -6.19 0.34
CA ALA A 25 -1.64 -5.86 1.76
C ALA A 25 -2.11 -7.02 2.64
N ASN A 26 -3.31 -7.52 2.37
CA ASN A 26 -3.95 -8.57 3.14
C ASN A 26 -3.27 -9.93 2.94
N TYR A 27 -2.73 -10.22 1.75
CA TYR A 27 -1.91 -11.40 1.49
C TYR A 27 -0.68 -11.47 2.42
N TYR A 28 0.11 -10.39 2.49
CA TYR A 28 1.28 -10.36 3.39
C TYR A 28 0.90 -10.33 4.87
N ARG A 29 -0.19 -9.64 5.24
CA ARG A 29 -0.73 -9.72 6.61
C ARG A 29 -1.15 -11.13 7.00
N ASN A 30 -1.75 -11.89 6.10
CA ASN A 30 -2.11 -13.29 6.33
C ASN A 30 -0.88 -14.19 6.46
N LEU A 31 0.19 -13.97 5.68
CA LEU A 31 1.47 -14.68 5.84
C LEU A 31 2.09 -14.42 7.22
N VAL A 32 2.07 -13.17 7.71
CA VAL A 32 2.55 -12.84 9.06
C VAL A 32 1.63 -13.44 10.13
N ALA A 33 0.31 -13.31 9.98
CA ALA A 33 -0.68 -13.81 10.93
C ALA A 33 -0.58 -15.32 11.16
N THR A 34 -0.35 -16.07 10.08
CA THR A 34 -0.22 -17.53 10.10
C THR A 34 1.19 -18.02 10.45
N GLY A 35 2.17 -17.12 10.61
CA GLY A 35 3.56 -17.45 10.94
C GLY A 35 4.38 -18.03 9.79
N TRP A 36 3.97 -17.81 8.54
CA TRP A 36 4.68 -18.25 7.33
C TRP A 36 5.52 -17.14 6.67
N ALA A 37 5.44 -15.90 7.16
CA ALA A 37 6.35 -14.84 6.74
C ALA A 37 7.77 -15.10 7.27
N GLN A 38 8.74 -15.23 6.38
CA GLN A 38 10.14 -15.45 6.72
C GLN A 38 10.82 -14.14 7.16
N ASP A 39 11.50 -14.15 8.30
CA ASP A 39 12.40 -13.11 8.78
C ASP A 39 13.87 -13.52 8.50
N LYS A 40 14.85 -12.66 8.84
CA LYS A 40 16.29 -12.82 8.55
C LYS A 40 16.95 -14.06 9.15
N LYS A 41 16.27 -14.80 10.04
CA LYS A 41 16.80 -15.98 10.75
C LYS A 41 15.79 -17.12 10.81
N ASP A 42 14.57 -16.80 11.20
CA ASP A 42 13.47 -17.74 11.42
C ASP A 42 12.18 -17.18 10.80
N TYR A 43 11.01 -17.72 11.14
CA TYR A 43 9.71 -17.17 10.74
C TYR A 43 9.19 -16.15 11.75
N ALA A 44 8.40 -15.18 11.28
CA ALA A 44 7.67 -14.25 12.14
C ALA A 44 6.67 -15.02 13.03
N PRO A 45 6.52 -14.65 14.32
CA PRO A 45 5.57 -15.32 15.20
C PRO A 45 4.12 -15.07 14.73
N PRO A 46 3.23 -16.08 14.77
CA PRO A 46 1.85 -15.93 14.34
C PRO A 46 1.09 -14.93 15.22
N ALA A 47 0.31 -14.06 14.57
CA ALA A 47 -0.44 -12.99 15.23
C ALA A 47 -1.90 -13.39 15.44
N LYS A 48 -2.36 -13.40 16.71
CA LYS A 48 -3.71 -13.87 17.09
C LYS A 48 -4.85 -13.05 16.47
N ASN A 49 -4.68 -11.72 16.36
CA ASN A 49 -5.72 -10.77 15.96
C ASN A 49 -5.21 -9.81 14.86
N MET A 50 -4.79 -10.35 13.71
CA MET A 50 -4.35 -9.53 12.57
C MET A 50 -5.54 -9.20 11.66
N ASN A 51 -6.28 -8.13 11.98
CA ASN A 51 -7.49 -7.76 11.22
C ASN A 51 -7.18 -7.49 9.74
N ALA A 52 -8.13 -7.80 8.87
CA ALA A 52 -8.07 -7.41 7.46
C ALA A 52 -8.11 -5.87 7.31
N LEU A 53 -7.46 -5.39 6.26
CA LEU A 53 -7.47 -4.00 5.84
C LEU A 53 -8.57 -3.77 4.82
N GLU A 54 -9.29 -2.67 4.97
CA GLU A 54 -10.28 -2.20 4.02
C GLU A 54 -9.73 -1.02 3.19
N TYR A 55 -10.27 -0.83 1.99
CA TYR A 55 -9.85 0.26 1.10
C TYR A 55 -10.52 1.59 1.45
N ASP A 56 -9.76 2.54 2.00
CA ASP A 56 -10.20 3.91 2.27
C ASP A 56 -9.63 4.87 1.22
N CYS A 57 -10.48 5.25 0.27
CA CYS A 57 -10.16 6.23 -0.78
C CYS A 57 -10.39 7.68 -0.34
N ASP A 58 -11.45 7.94 0.43
CA ASP A 58 -11.96 9.29 0.70
C ASP A 58 -11.06 10.07 1.65
N THR A 59 -10.46 9.40 2.63
CA THR A 59 -9.54 10.00 3.60
C THR A 59 -8.11 9.59 3.29
N ALA A 60 -7.87 8.27 3.23
CA ALA A 60 -6.53 7.72 3.14
C ALA A 60 -5.95 7.87 1.71
N GLY A 61 -6.74 7.52 0.69
CA GLY A 61 -6.39 7.67 -0.72
C GLY A 61 -6.25 9.12 -1.18
N VAL A 62 -7.12 10.04 -0.75
CA VAL A 62 -6.98 11.48 -1.01
C VAL A 62 -5.70 12.03 -0.37
N GLY A 63 -5.40 11.67 0.88
CA GLY A 63 -4.13 12.03 1.54
C GLY A 63 -2.91 11.49 0.78
N ALA A 64 -2.94 10.21 0.39
CA ALA A 64 -1.89 9.57 -0.40
C ALA A 64 -1.61 10.32 -1.71
N LYS A 65 -2.66 10.75 -2.41
CA LYS A 65 -2.59 11.51 -3.67
C LYS A 65 -1.92 12.87 -3.50
N VAL A 66 -2.26 13.60 -2.43
CA VAL A 66 -1.65 14.90 -2.11
C VAL A 66 -0.16 14.76 -1.82
N GLU A 67 0.24 13.71 -1.08
CA GLU A 67 1.65 13.45 -0.81
C GLU A 67 2.40 12.93 -2.06
N ALA A 68 1.78 12.05 -2.85
CA ALA A 68 2.36 11.54 -4.11
C ALA A 68 2.66 12.64 -5.13
N ALA A 69 1.85 13.71 -5.17
CA ALA A 69 2.09 14.88 -5.99
C ALA A 69 3.42 15.60 -5.64
N LYS A 70 3.90 15.48 -4.40
CA LYS A 70 5.19 16.01 -3.93
C LYS A 70 6.35 15.08 -4.31
N CYS A 71 6.43 14.68 -5.58
CA CYS A 71 7.32 13.62 -6.07
C CYS A 71 8.82 13.83 -5.68
N THR A 72 9.27 15.09 -5.60
CA THR A 72 10.63 15.48 -5.23
C THR A 72 10.89 15.58 -3.73
N ALA A 73 9.88 15.46 -2.87
CA ALA A 73 10.05 15.59 -1.43
C ALA A 73 10.93 14.46 -0.84
N ALA A 74 11.74 14.82 0.15
CA ALA A 74 12.60 13.90 0.91
C ALA A 74 11.82 13.09 1.96
N SER A 75 10.68 13.61 2.41
CA SER A 75 9.77 12.97 3.35
C SER A 75 8.32 13.33 3.00
N TYR A 76 7.38 12.54 3.52
CA TYR A 76 5.95 12.72 3.33
C TYR A 76 5.24 12.72 4.69
N THR A 77 4.13 13.45 4.79
CA THR A 77 3.37 13.54 6.03
C THR A 77 2.06 12.76 5.90
N PRO A 78 1.81 11.69 6.69
CA PRO A 78 0.51 11.02 6.71
C PRO A 78 -0.62 11.97 7.10
N THR A 79 -1.82 11.71 6.58
CA THR A 79 -3.07 12.22 7.16
C THR A 79 -3.13 11.81 8.65
N PRO A 80 -3.52 12.69 9.59
CA PRO A 80 -3.61 12.34 11.00
C PRO A 80 -4.44 11.07 11.24
N GLY A 81 -3.90 10.13 12.02
CA GLY A 81 -4.51 8.82 12.27
C GLY A 81 -4.13 7.71 11.27
N TYR A 82 -3.39 8.02 10.20
CA TYR A 82 -2.94 7.06 9.19
C TYR A 82 -1.42 6.87 9.20
N VAL A 83 -0.96 5.80 8.57
CA VAL A 83 0.46 5.52 8.30
C VAL A 83 0.69 5.58 6.78
N LEU A 84 1.89 6.03 6.40
CA LEU A 84 2.24 6.34 5.01
C LEU A 84 3.47 5.53 4.57
N SER A 85 3.27 4.49 3.76
CA SER A 85 4.36 3.87 3.00
C SER A 85 4.52 4.59 1.67
N SER A 86 5.76 4.90 1.30
CA SER A 86 6.08 5.54 0.01
C SER A 86 7.23 4.80 -0.66
N TYR A 87 6.99 4.30 -1.87
CA TYR A 87 8.06 3.78 -2.72
C TYR A 87 8.23 4.66 -3.94
N LYS A 88 9.46 4.70 -4.45
CA LYS A 88 9.76 5.36 -5.71
C LYS A 88 10.22 4.27 -6.70
N ALA A 89 9.45 4.00 -7.77
CA ALA A 89 9.67 3.03 -8.89
C ALA A 89 9.76 3.69 -10.30
N LYS A 90 10.76 3.46 -11.16
CA LYS A 90 10.89 4.15 -12.48
C LYS A 90 9.65 4.05 -13.43
N LEU A 91 9.40 5.09 -14.27
CA LEU A 91 8.15 5.27 -15.06
C LEU A 91 8.05 4.38 -16.32
N ASP A 92 9.13 3.69 -16.70
CA ASP A 92 9.17 2.69 -17.77
C ASP A 92 8.31 1.45 -17.46
N ILE A 93 7.73 1.38 -16.27
CA ILE A 93 6.97 0.25 -15.73
C ILE A 93 5.47 0.61 -15.61
N PRO A 94 4.52 -0.28 -16.02
CA PRO A 94 3.08 -0.05 -15.83
C PRO A 94 2.69 0.19 -14.36
N ARG A 95 1.70 1.06 -14.12
CA ARG A 95 1.31 1.49 -12.75
C ARG A 95 0.95 0.34 -11.79
N VAL A 96 0.28 -0.70 -12.31
CA VAL A 96 -0.07 -1.91 -11.53
C VAL A 96 1.18 -2.75 -11.20
N GLU A 97 2.16 -2.80 -12.10
CA GLU A 97 3.44 -3.47 -11.87
C GLU A 97 4.27 -2.71 -10.82
N VAL A 98 4.24 -1.37 -10.85
CA VAL A 98 4.81 -0.54 -9.79
C VAL A 98 4.17 -0.87 -8.44
N LEU A 99 2.85 -0.88 -8.32
CA LEU A 99 2.15 -1.25 -7.07
C LEU A 99 2.58 -2.63 -6.55
N ARG A 100 2.73 -3.64 -7.43
CA ARG A 100 3.22 -4.97 -7.02
C ARG A 100 4.68 -4.93 -6.54
N LYS A 101 5.52 -4.07 -7.14
CA LYS A 101 6.89 -3.84 -6.67
C LYS A 101 6.95 -3.11 -5.33
N VAL A 102 6.06 -2.14 -5.06
CA VAL A 102 5.98 -1.44 -3.77
C VAL A 102 5.86 -2.44 -2.62
N TRP A 103 4.88 -3.34 -2.69
CA TRP A 103 4.65 -4.34 -1.64
C TRP A 103 5.82 -5.32 -1.45
N ARG A 104 6.58 -5.60 -2.51
CA ARG A 104 7.81 -6.40 -2.41
C ARG A 104 8.96 -5.62 -1.78
N PHE A 105 9.04 -4.31 -2.01
CA PHE A 105 10.10 -3.43 -1.50
C PHE A 105 9.87 -2.93 -0.08
N ASP A 106 8.63 -2.72 0.35
CA ASP A 106 8.30 -2.38 1.75
C ASP A 106 8.63 -3.55 2.71
N ILE A 107 8.79 -4.77 2.14
CA ILE A 107 9.24 -5.99 2.84
C ILE A 107 10.75 -6.25 2.65
N GLN A 108 11.43 -5.58 1.69
CA GLN A 108 12.84 -5.85 1.39
C GLN A 108 13.55 -4.62 0.76
N PRO A 109 14.60 -4.06 1.40
CA PRO A 109 15.16 -2.77 0.98
C PRO A 109 16.01 -2.86 -0.31
N LEU A 110 15.85 -1.89 -1.25
CA LEU A 110 16.86 -1.28 -2.16
C LEU A 110 16.30 -0.67 -3.50
N LEU A 111 16.12 0.67 -3.55
CA LEU A 111 16.21 1.59 -4.73
C LEU A 111 15.48 1.30 -6.08
N ASP A 112 14.61 2.24 -6.58
CA ASP A 112 14.86 3.14 -7.75
C ASP A 112 13.59 3.82 -8.40
N ILE A 113 13.61 5.14 -8.68
CA ILE A 113 12.57 6.18 -8.41
C ILE A 113 11.43 6.54 -9.45
N VAL A 114 10.13 6.55 -9.00
CA VAL A 114 8.92 7.42 -9.25
C VAL A 114 7.91 7.18 -8.12
N CYS A 115 7.40 8.23 -7.48
CA CYS A 115 6.54 8.11 -6.29
C CYS A 115 5.20 7.40 -6.51
N TYR A 116 5.03 6.25 -5.86
CA TYR A 116 3.74 5.70 -5.47
C TYR A 116 3.65 5.68 -3.95
N THR A 117 2.75 6.52 -3.46
CA THR A 117 2.38 6.59 -2.06
C THR A 117 1.26 5.59 -1.82
N LEU A 118 1.58 4.55 -1.05
CA LEU A 118 0.70 3.42 -0.77
C LEU A 118 0.11 3.61 0.63
N VAL A 119 -1.12 4.12 0.69
CA VAL A 119 -1.87 4.20 1.95
C VAL A 119 -2.98 3.18 1.91
N LEU A 120 -2.94 2.22 2.84
CA LEU A 120 -4.08 1.41 3.23
C LEU A 120 -3.92 0.93 4.67
N ILE A 121 -4.38 1.72 5.65
CA ILE A 121 -4.85 1.18 6.93
C ILE A 121 -6.05 2.02 7.42
N ARG A 122 -7.26 1.53 7.15
CA ARG A 122 -8.29 1.45 8.18
C ARG A 122 -8.39 -0.03 8.55
N THR A 123 -8.13 -0.38 9.81
CA THR A 123 -8.44 -1.72 10.31
C THR A 123 -9.95 -1.83 10.46
N SER A 124 -10.54 -2.92 9.97
CA SER A 124 -11.92 -3.25 10.30
C SER A 124 -12.03 -3.35 11.83
N SER A 125 -12.92 -2.55 12.42
CA SER A 125 -13.29 -2.68 13.84
C SER A 125 -14.34 -3.77 13.93
N ASN A 126 -14.21 -4.66 14.92
CA ASN A 126 -15.38 -5.30 15.50
C ASN A 126 -16.22 -4.28 16.26
#